data_AF-A0A7V9SBF2-F1
#
_entry.id   AF-A0A7V9SBF2-F1
#
_cell.length_a   1.000
_cell.length_b   1.000
_cell.length_c   1.000
_cell.angle_alpha   90.00
_cell.angle_beta   90.00
_cell.angle_gamma   90.00
#
_symmetry.space_group_name_H-M   'P 1'
#
loop_
_entity.id
_entity.type
_entity.pdbx_description
1 polymer ?
#
loop_
_entity_poly.entity_id
_entity_poly.type
_entity_poly.pdbx_seq_one_letter_code
_entity_poly.pdbx_strand_id
1 'polypeptide(L)'
;MVKTLAEKYAASLNRELSNLPCGSLRFWGVSFGRPYDNRHEIVGAEGESNLLRIRFNEGELLSVWSPSGLKASASVFQIADAERVCWEWYYYGRPQAPENLCFENYVKGQPGTFTDALAVEMLSLNLSKSKGFALLLQIVAFFRAYLAQKRS
;
A
#
# COMPACT_ATOMS: atom_id res chain seq x y z
N MET A 1 16.65 -8.89 -25.15
CA MET A 1 15.30 -8.37 -24.87
C MET A 1 15.42 -7.27 -23.84
N VAL A 2 14.93 -6.05 -24.12
CA VAL A 2 15.01 -4.94 -23.16
C VAL A 2 13.89 -5.13 -22.14
N LYS A 3 14.23 -5.17 -20.85
CA LYS A 3 13.22 -5.31 -19.79
C LYS A 3 12.26 -4.12 -19.78
N THR A 4 10.97 -4.38 -19.65
CA THR A 4 9.95 -3.36 -19.48
C THR A 4 10.06 -2.66 -18.12
N LEU A 5 9.33 -1.57 -17.94
CA LEU A 5 9.35 -0.85 -16.67
C LEU A 5 8.77 -1.69 -15.52
N ALA A 6 7.67 -2.40 -15.77
CA ALA A 6 7.07 -3.31 -14.78
C ALA A 6 8.03 -4.44 -14.38
N GLU A 7 8.73 -5.04 -15.34
CA GLU A 7 9.75 -6.07 -15.06
C GLU A 7 10.92 -5.53 -14.23
N LYS A 8 11.37 -4.29 -14.50
CA LYS A 8 12.40 -3.62 -13.71
C LYS A 8 11.93 -3.36 -12.27
N TYR A 9 10.70 -2.89 -12.10
CA TYR A 9 10.08 -2.66 -10.80
C TYR A 9 9.95 -3.95 -10.00
N ALA A 10 9.41 -5.01 -10.60
CA ALA A 10 9.30 -6.32 -9.96
C ALA A 10 10.67 -6.85 -9.51
N ALA A 11 11.69 -6.77 -10.38
CA ALA A 11 13.05 -7.18 -10.04
C ALA A 11 13.65 -6.35 -8.88
N SER A 12 13.35 -5.06 -8.81
CA SER A 12 13.78 -4.19 -7.72
C SER A 12 13.11 -4.56 -6.39
N LEU A 13 11.77 -4.74 -6.41
CA LEU A 13 11.01 -5.11 -5.21
C LEU A 13 11.45 -6.47 -4.68
N ASN A 14 11.61 -7.46 -5.55
CA ASN A 14 12.05 -8.81 -5.15
C ASN A 14 13.44 -8.84 -4.51
N ARG A 15 14.34 -7.92 -4.90
CA ARG A 15 15.67 -7.81 -4.30
C ARG A 15 15.62 -7.24 -2.89
N GLU A 16 14.67 -6.35 -2.63
CA GLU A 16 14.60 -5.56 -1.39
C GLU A 16 13.51 -6.08 -0.44
N LEU A 17 12.87 -7.24 -0.68
CA LEU A 17 11.69 -7.71 0.07
C LEU A 17 11.84 -7.59 1.59
N SER A 18 12.95 -8.06 2.15
CA SER A 18 13.24 -8.02 3.60
C SER A 18 13.44 -6.61 4.17
N ASN A 19 13.54 -5.61 3.30
CA ASN A 19 13.81 -4.22 3.60
C ASN A 19 12.71 -3.31 3.03
N LEU A 20 11.55 -3.84 2.63
CA LEU A 20 10.39 -3.04 2.29
C LEU A 20 9.58 -2.72 3.56
N PRO A 21 8.86 -1.59 3.58
CA PRO A 21 8.02 -1.26 4.71
C PRO A 21 6.79 -2.19 4.70
N CYS A 22 6.13 -2.26 5.84
CA CYS A 22 4.79 -2.84 5.98
C CYS A 22 3.82 -1.77 6.51
N GLY A 23 2.53 -1.90 6.22
CA GLY A 23 1.54 -0.93 6.68
C GLY A 23 0.23 -0.97 5.93
N SER A 24 -0.55 0.11 6.05
CA SER A 24 -1.85 0.23 5.38
C SER A 24 -1.70 0.84 3.99
N LEU A 25 -2.54 0.42 3.04
CA LEU A 25 -2.49 0.91 1.67
C LEU A 25 -3.45 2.09 1.46
N ARG A 26 -3.01 3.02 0.60
CA ARG A 26 -3.84 4.04 -0.02
C ARG A 26 -3.76 3.92 -1.53
N PHE A 27 -4.90 4.09 -2.18
CA PHE A 27 -5.03 4.12 -3.63
C PHE A 27 -5.60 5.48 -4.03
N TRP A 28 -4.83 6.24 -4.81
CA TRP A 28 -5.22 7.60 -5.20
C TRP A 28 -5.63 8.48 -4.01
N GLY A 29 -5.00 8.32 -2.85
CA GLY A 29 -5.33 9.06 -1.63
C GLY A 29 -6.49 8.49 -0.78
N VAL A 30 -7.27 7.54 -1.30
CA VAL A 30 -8.30 6.82 -0.55
C VAL A 30 -7.64 5.70 0.25
N SER A 31 -7.93 5.61 1.55
CA SER A 31 -7.39 4.53 2.40
C SER A 31 -8.19 3.25 2.22
N PHE A 32 -7.49 2.12 2.07
CA PHE A 32 -8.11 0.80 2.15
C PHE A 32 -8.40 0.46 3.62
N GLY A 33 -9.68 0.30 3.95
CA GLY A 33 -10.14 0.14 5.33
C GLY A 33 -9.90 1.38 6.18
N ARG A 34 -9.80 1.18 7.50
CA ARG A 34 -9.44 2.26 8.43
C ARG A 34 -7.92 2.45 8.40
N PRO A 35 -7.43 3.71 8.36
CA PRO A 35 -5.99 3.96 8.42
C PRO A 35 -5.35 3.28 9.64
N TYR A 36 -4.25 2.55 9.41
CA TYR A 36 -3.49 1.81 10.43
C TYR A 36 -4.18 0.60 11.04
N ASP A 37 -5.33 0.16 10.49
CA ASP A 37 -6.06 -1.04 10.94
C ASP A 37 -5.59 -2.31 10.23
N ASN A 38 -4.93 -2.16 9.07
CA ASN A 38 -4.39 -3.26 8.28
C ASN A 38 -2.85 -3.15 8.15
N ARG A 39 -2.14 -4.28 8.29
CA ARG A 39 -0.69 -4.39 8.12
C ARG A 39 -0.37 -5.33 6.96
N HIS A 40 -0.20 -4.76 5.78
CA HIS A 40 0.20 -5.51 4.59
C HIS A 40 1.72 -5.51 4.43
N GLU A 41 2.28 -6.67 4.11
CA GLU A 41 3.69 -6.90 3.87
C GLU A 41 3.89 -7.47 2.46
N ILE A 42 4.78 -6.86 1.67
CA ILE A 42 5.04 -7.30 0.30
C ILE A 42 5.91 -8.55 0.35
N VAL A 43 5.43 -9.64 -0.23
CA VAL A 43 6.12 -10.95 -0.25
C VAL A 43 6.64 -11.33 -1.63
N GLY A 44 6.30 -10.57 -2.67
CA GLY A 44 6.82 -10.79 -4.00
C GLY A 44 6.21 -9.87 -5.04
N ALA A 45 6.86 -9.77 -6.19
CA ALA A 45 6.35 -9.01 -7.33
C ALA A 45 6.66 -9.71 -8.66
N GLU A 46 5.79 -9.52 -9.63
CA GLU A 46 5.92 -10.00 -11.00
C GLU A 46 5.61 -8.86 -11.96
N GLY A 47 6.44 -8.71 -12.99
CA GLY A 47 6.26 -7.69 -14.01
C GLY A 47 6.16 -8.38 -15.36
N GLU A 48 5.16 -7.98 -16.15
CA GLU A 48 4.93 -8.51 -17.49
C GLU A 48 4.41 -7.37 -18.38
N SER A 49 5.09 -7.07 -19.48
CA SER A 49 4.71 -5.98 -20.38
C SER A 49 4.52 -4.64 -19.62
N ASN A 50 3.29 -4.13 -19.52
CA ASN A 50 2.95 -2.91 -18.78
C ASN A 50 2.30 -3.18 -17.41
N LEU A 51 2.18 -4.43 -16.97
CA LEU A 51 1.51 -4.79 -15.73
C LEU A 51 2.50 -5.20 -14.65
N LEU A 52 2.42 -4.53 -13.49
CA LEU A 52 3.10 -4.91 -12.26
C LEU A 52 2.10 -5.56 -11.31
N ARG A 53 2.38 -6.79 -10.89
CA ARG A 53 1.64 -7.55 -9.89
C ARG A 53 2.46 -7.64 -8.62
N ILE A 54 1.89 -7.27 -7.47
CA ILE A 54 2.56 -7.29 -6.17
C ILE A 54 1.72 -8.15 -5.21
N ARG A 55 2.34 -9.19 -4.65
CA ARG A 55 1.72 -10.09 -3.69
C ARG A 55 1.98 -9.64 -2.26
N PHE A 56 0.98 -9.84 -1.42
CA PHE A 56 1.05 -9.56 0.00
C PHE A 56 0.88 -10.83 0.84
N ASN A 57 1.23 -10.73 2.12
CA ASN A 57 1.40 -11.85 3.04
C ASN A 57 0.10 -12.61 3.38
N GLU A 58 -1.08 -12.03 3.16
CA GLU A 58 -2.37 -12.68 3.41
C GLU A 58 -3.09 -13.11 2.12
N GLY A 59 -2.32 -13.25 1.03
CA GLY A 59 -2.82 -13.72 -0.26
C GLY A 59 -3.43 -12.62 -1.13
N GLU A 60 -3.29 -11.35 -0.73
CA GLU A 60 -3.77 -10.21 -1.51
C GLU A 60 -2.87 -9.95 -2.72
N LEU A 61 -3.46 -9.39 -3.76
CA LEU A 61 -2.79 -9.09 -5.01
C LEU A 61 -3.10 -7.65 -5.45
N LEU A 62 -2.05 -6.87 -5.63
CA LEU A 62 -2.14 -5.54 -6.22
C LEU A 62 -1.68 -5.60 -7.68
N SER A 63 -2.60 -5.34 -8.60
CA SER A 63 -2.34 -5.20 -10.02
C SER A 63 -2.28 -3.73 -10.41
N VAL A 64 -1.17 -3.28 -11.01
CA VAL A 64 -0.93 -1.88 -11.41
C VAL A 64 -0.57 -1.83 -12.89
N TRP A 65 -1.42 -1.19 -13.69
CA TRP A 65 -1.24 -1.05 -15.13
C TRP A 65 -0.50 0.23 -15.47
N SER A 66 0.51 0.11 -16.32
CA SER A 66 1.40 1.17 -16.79
C SER A 66 2.00 1.98 -15.62
N PRO A 67 2.62 1.32 -14.62
CA PRO A 67 3.10 1.99 -13.42
C PRO A 67 4.27 2.92 -13.74
N SER A 68 4.34 4.07 -13.07
CA SER A 68 5.48 4.97 -13.17
C SER A 68 5.85 5.60 -11.82
N GLY A 69 7.11 6.02 -11.69
CA GLY A 69 7.62 6.67 -10.48
C GLY A 69 7.64 5.78 -9.23
N LEU A 70 8.01 4.50 -9.35
CA LEU A 70 8.20 3.64 -8.18
C LEU A 70 9.30 4.20 -7.27
N LYS A 71 8.99 4.35 -5.98
CA LYS A 71 9.94 4.60 -4.90
C LYS A 71 9.78 3.52 -3.84
N ALA A 72 10.82 2.73 -3.64
CA ALA A 72 10.84 1.63 -2.69
C ALA A 72 12.13 1.67 -1.86
N SER A 73 12.00 1.67 -0.54
CA SER A 73 13.09 1.66 0.45
C SER A 73 12.55 1.21 1.81
N ALA A 74 13.41 1.00 2.81
CA ALA A 74 13.05 0.67 4.19
C ALA A 74 11.87 1.46 4.81
N SER A 75 11.66 2.71 4.38
CA SER A 75 10.63 3.58 4.96
C SER A 75 9.59 4.10 3.99
N VAL A 76 9.70 3.77 2.71
CA VAL A 76 8.83 4.32 1.66
C VAL A 76 8.49 3.23 0.67
N PHE A 77 7.20 3.06 0.40
CA PHE A 77 6.70 2.33 -0.75
C PHE A 77 5.60 3.16 -1.41
N GLN A 78 5.88 3.65 -2.62
CA GLN A 78 4.99 4.52 -3.38
C GLN A 78 5.11 4.24 -4.88
N ILE A 79 3.99 4.30 -5.59
CA ILE A 79 3.93 4.35 -7.05
C ILE A 79 3.25 5.68 -7.38
N ALA A 80 3.97 6.56 -8.08
CA ALA A 80 3.50 7.92 -8.33
C ALA A 80 2.24 7.94 -9.19
N ASP A 81 2.23 7.16 -10.28
CA ASP A 81 1.17 7.21 -11.28
C ASP A 81 0.95 5.84 -11.92
N ALA A 82 -0.27 5.62 -12.42
CA ALA A 82 -0.71 4.41 -13.11
C ALA A 82 -1.96 4.72 -13.94
N GLU A 83 -2.24 3.91 -14.97
CA GLU A 83 -3.51 4.02 -15.70
C GLU A 83 -4.66 3.39 -14.91
N ARG A 84 -4.38 2.29 -14.21
CA ARG A 84 -5.33 1.54 -13.39
C ARG A 84 -4.61 0.87 -12.22
N VAL A 85 -5.33 0.76 -11.11
CA VAL A 85 -4.97 -0.05 -9.94
C VAL A 85 -6.14 -0.97 -9.62
N CYS A 86 -5.86 -2.24 -9.37
CA CYS A 86 -6.83 -3.21 -8.86
C CYS A 86 -6.24 -3.89 -7.63
N TRP A 87 -6.98 -3.83 -6.53
CA TRP A 87 -6.66 -4.48 -5.28
C TRP A 87 -7.57 -5.68 -5.05
N GLU A 88 -6.99 -6.86 -5.02
CA GLU A 88 -7.67 -8.14 -4.79
C GLU A 88 -7.36 -8.61 -3.37
N TRP A 89 -8.39 -8.89 -2.59
CA TRP A 89 -8.24 -9.26 -1.18
C TRP A 89 -9.37 -10.19 -0.73
N TYR A 90 -9.15 -10.95 0.34
CA TYR A 90 -10.17 -11.81 0.92
C TYR A 90 -10.80 -11.16 2.14
N TYR A 91 -12.12 -11.30 2.31
CA TYR A 91 -12.80 -10.75 3.49
C TYR A 91 -12.17 -11.29 4.78
N TYR A 92 -11.68 -10.40 5.65
CA TYR A 92 -10.95 -10.81 6.85
C TYR A 92 -11.77 -11.70 7.78
N GLY A 93 -11.12 -12.74 8.31
CA GLY A 93 -11.77 -13.75 9.14
C GLY A 93 -12.59 -14.78 8.37
N ARG A 94 -12.56 -14.76 7.02
CA ARG A 94 -13.16 -15.79 6.17
C ARG A 94 -12.07 -16.66 5.51
N PRO A 95 -12.40 -17.90 5.11
CA PRO A 95 -11.49 -18.73 4.31
C PRO A 95 -11.11 -18.05 2.99
N GLN A 96 -9.88 -18.27 2.53
CA GLN A 96 -9.42 -17.83 1.20
C GLN A 96 -10.04 -18.72 0.11
N ALA A 97 -11.30 -18.45 -0.20
CA ALA A 97 -12.07 -19.15 -1.21
C ALA A 97 -12.59 -18.11 -2.24
N PRO A 98 -12.81 -18.51 -3.51
CA PRO A 98 -13.24 -17.58 -4.57
C PRO A 98 -14.46 -16.73 -4.20
N GLU A 99 -15.40 -17.27 -3.43
CA GLU A 99 -16.61 -16.58 -2.96
C GLU A 99 -16.33 -15.43 -1.97
N ASN A 100 -15.17 -15.41 -1.32
CA ASN A 100 -14.76 -14.36 -0.39
C ASN A 100 -13.78 -13.36 -1.02
N LEU A 101 -13.45 -13.54 -2.31
CA LEU A 101 -12.56 -12.66 -3.06
C LEU A 101 -13.27 -11.34 -3.39
N CYS A 102 -12.67 -10.25 -2.96
CA CYS A 102 -13.15 -8.88 -3.11
C CYS A 102 -12.20 -8.08 -3.99
N PHE A 103 -12.74 -7.05 -4.66
CA PHE A 103 -11.98 -6.22 -5.59
C PHE A 103 -12.25 -4.74 -5.34
N GLU A 104 -11.19 -3.93 -5.26
CA GLU A 104 -11.27 -2.47 -5.38
C GLU A 104 -10.56 -2.03 -6.66
N ASN A 105 -11.28 -1.33 -7.55
CA ASN A 105 -10.78 -0.92 -8.86
C ASN A 105 -10.74 0.60 -8.96
N TYR A 106 -9.58 1.11 -9.34
CA TYR A 106 -9.34 2.54 -9.55
C TYR A 106 -8.80 2.75 -10.96
N VAL A 107 -9.46 3.61 -11.74
CA VAL A 107 -9.02 4.00 -13.08
C VAL A 107 -8.75 5.49 -13.05
N LYS A 108 -7.58 5.91 -13.53
CA LYS A 108 -7.17 7.31 -13.51
C LYS A 108 -8.21 8.20 -14.20
N GLY A 109 -8.60 9.28 -13.53
CA GLY A 109 -9.59 10.24 -14.04
C GLY A 109 -11.05 9.80 -13.88
N GLN A 110 -11.32 8.65 -13.24
CA GLN A 110 -12.67 8.22 -12.89
C GLN A 110 -13.01 8.60 -11.43
N PRO A 111 -14.31 8.65 -11.08
CA PRO A 111 -14.73 8.86 -9.70
C PRO A 111 -14.02 7.93 -8.72
N GLY A 112 -13.62 8.48 -7.56
CA GLY A 112 -12.82 7.75 -6.57
C GLY A 112 -11.31 7.85 -6.76
N THR A 113 -10.84 8.57 -7.80
CA THR A 113 -9.41 8.92 -7.97
C THR A 113 -9.18 10.42 -7.82
N PHE A 114 -8.09 10.80 -7.18
CA PHE A 114 -7.67 12.19 -6.99
C PHE A 114 -6.39 12.42 -7.81
N THR A 115 -6.45 13.32 -8.79
CA THR A 115 -5.36 13.50 -9.80
C THR A 115 -4.02 13.91 -9.22
N ASP A 116 -4.00 14.58 -8.07
CA ASP A 116 -2.78 15.04 -7.40
C ASP A 116 -2.26 14.03 -6.35
N ALA A 117 -2.93 12.89 -6.20
CA ALA A 117 -2.56 11.84 -5.27
C ALA A 117 -1.71 10.75 -5.94
N LEU A 118 -0.90 10.05 -5.14
CA LEU A 118 -0.14 8.90 -5.59
C LEU A 118 -1.09 7.75 -5.97
N ALA A 119 -0.82 7.08 -7.09
CA ALA A 119 -1.60 5.91 -7.50
C ALA A 119 -1.62 4.84 -6.40
N VAL A 120 -0.47 4.59 -5.77
CA VAL A 120 -0.35 3.67 -4.63
C VAL A 120 0.61 4.25 -3.60
N GLU A 121 0.24 4.17 -2.32
CA GLU A 121 1.12 4.49 -1.21
C GLU A 121 0.89 3.53 -0.05
N MET A 122 1.99 3.12 0.60
CA MET A 122 1.93 2.41 1.87
C MET A 122 2.25 3.34 3.05
N LEU A 123 1.30 3.45 3.97
CA LEU A 123 1.46 4.15 5.23
C LEU A 123 2.06 3.22 6.28
N SER A 124 3.35 3.38 6.54
CA SER A 124 4.09 2.59 7.52
C SER A 124 4.31 3.36 8.82
N LEU A 125 3.94 2.77 9.95
CA LEU A 125 4.34 3.23 11.28
C LEU A 125 5.73 2.70 11.60
N ASN A 126 6.76 3.31 11.03
CA ASN A 126 8.15 2.94 11.32
C ASN A 126 8.59 3.45 12.70
N LEU A 127 8.25 2.72 13.77
CA LEU A 127 8.57 3.07 15.17
C LEU A 127 10.06 2.95 15.52
N SER A 128 10.90 2.38 14.65
CA SER A 128 12.32 2.10 14.93
C SER A 128 13.30 3.25 14.62
N LYS A 129 12.84 4.37 14.05
CA LYS A 129 13.68 5.56 13.79
C LYS A 129 13.01 6.84 14.27
N SER A 130 13.82 7.87 14.57
CA SER A 130 13.44 9.11 15.29
C SER A 130 12.13 9.79 14.88
N LYS A 131 11.72 9.69 13.61
CA LYS A 131 10.43 10.21 13.12
C LYS A 131 9.22 9.38 13.58
N GLY A 132 9.35 8.07 13.73
CA GLY A 132 8.30 7.21 14.29
C GLY A 132 8.11 7.42 15.78
N PHE A 133 9.18 7.73 16.52
CA PHE A 133 9.08 8.13 17.91
C PHE A 133 8.37 9.48 18.06
N ALA A 134 8.64 10.44 17.19
CA ALA A 134 7.93 11.72 17.16
C ALA A 134 6.43 11.55 16.81
N LEU A 135 6.10 10.68 15.86
CA LEU A 135 4.71 10.36 15.51
C LEU A 135 3.99 9.61 16.64
N LEU A 136 4.67 8.66 17.32
CA LEU A 136 4.16 8.00 18.51
C LEU A 136 3.86 9.01 19.62
N LEU A 137 4.75 9.98 19.85
CA LEU A 137 4.51 11.05 20.81
C LEU A 137 3.31 11.93 20.43
N GLN A 138 3.12 12.23 19.14
CA GLN A 138 1.94 12.97 18.67
C GLN A 138 0.64 12.16 18.86
N ILE A 139 0.65 10.86 18.55
CA ILE A 139 -0.49 9.97 18.75
C ILE A 139 -0.81 9.83 20.25
N VAL A 140 0.20 9.64 21.10
CA VAL A 140 0.01 9.58 22.56
C VAL A 140 -0.51 10.91 23.11
N ALA A 141 -0.02 12.04 22.61
CA ALA A 141 -0.51 13.36 23.00
C ALA A 141 -1.97 13.57 22.57
N PHE A 142 -2.35 13.15 21.36
CA PHE A 142 -3.72 13.18 20.87
C PHE A 142 -4.65 12.31 21.73
N PHE A 143 -4.27 11.07 22.02
CA PHE A 143 -5.07 10.18 22.88
C PHE A 143 -5.18 10.71 24.31
N ARG A 144 -4.14 11.32 24.87
CA ARG A 144 -4.21 11.98 26.19
C ARG A 144 -5.19 13.15 26.19
N ALA A 145 -5.15 14.00 25.16
CA ALA A 145 -6.10 15.12 25.03
C ALA A 145 -7.55 14.63 24.84
N TYR A 146 -7.74 13.61 24.01
CA TYR A 146 -9.04 12.98 23.79
C TYR A 146 -9.62 12.35 25.07
N LEU A 147 -8.80 11.62 25.83
CA LEU A 147 -9.22 11.02 27.10
C LEU A 147 -9.48 12.07 28.19
N ALA A 148 -8.77 13.21 28.16
CA ALA A 148 -9.03 14.32 29.08
C ALA A 148 -10.39 14.99 28.79
N GLN A 149 -10.76 15.17 27.52
CA GLN A 149 -12.07 15.69 27.11
C GLN A 149 -13.23 14.75 27.45
N LYS A 150 -13.00 13.42 27.47
CA LYS A 150 -14.03 12.43 27.80
C LYS A 150 -14.26 12.23 29.31
N ARG A 151 -13.43 12.86 30.16
CA ARG A 151 -13.52 12.81 31.62
C ARG A 151 -14.11 14.08 32.26
N SER A 152 -14.41 15.11 31.48
CA SER A 152 -15.20 16.28 31.90
C SER A 152 -16.66 16.12 31.51
#